data_AF-A0A3P3RE18-F1
#
_entry.id   AF-A0A3P3RE18-F1
#
_cell.length_a   1.000
_cell.length_b   1.000
_cell.length_c   1.000
_cell.angle_alpha   90.00
_cell.angle_beta   90.00
_cell.angle_gamma   90.00
#
_symmetry.space_group_name_H-M   'P 1'
#
loop_
_entity.id
_entity.type
_entity.pdbx_description
1 polymer ?
#
loop_
_entity_poly.entity_id
_entity_poly.type
_entity_poly.pdbx_seq_one_letter_code
_entity_poly.pdbx_strand_id
1 'polypeptide(L)' 'MKRFEHPYLLALVPAAAGLGGLSVTAAAAGLNTVAGFLILYAMVAVIICSIGYTALLALKYSTETLHQWRIERSGTD' A
#
# COMPACT_ATOMS: atom_id res chain seq x y z
N MET A 1 8.80 6.92 18.21
CA MET A 1 8.07 6.66 16.95
C MET A 1 8.67 5.41 16.28
N LYS A 2 8.13 4.20 16.49
CA LYS A 2 8.74 2.95 15.97
C LYS A 2 7.74 1.82 15.62
N ARG A 3 6.47 2.14 15.32
CA ARG A 3 5.42 1.10 15.20
C ARG A 3 4.34 1.38 14.15
N PHE A 4 4.71 1.99 13.03
CA PHE A 4 3.87 2.08 11.83
C PHE A 4 4.55 1.48 10.60
N GLU A 5 5.50 0.57 10.81
CA GLU A 5 5.87 -0.37 9.77
C GLU A 5 4.73 -1.37 9.70
N HIS A 6 3.81 -1.20 8.75
CA HIS A 6 2.83 -2.22 8.41
C HIS A 6 3.49 -3.17 7.40
N PRO A 7 4.19 -4.23 7.84
CA PRO A 7 4.94 -5.12 6.95
C PRO A 7 4.04 -5.76 5.89
N TYR A 8 2.75 -5.92 6.21
CA TYR A 8 1.74 -6.47 5.32
C TYR A 8 1.45 -5.57 4.10
N LEU A 9 1.54 -4.25 4.25
CA LEU A 9 1.33 -3.30 3.15
C LEU A 9 2.53 -3.29 2.19
N LEU A 10 3.75 -3.30 2.74
CA LEU A 10 4.96 -3.39 1.93
C LEU A 10 5.12 -4.75 1.25
N ALA A 11 4.60 -5.83 1.85
CA ALA A 11 4.61 -7.17 1.26
C ALA A 11 3.70 -7.32 0.04
N LEU A 12 2.71 -6.43 -0.15
CA LEU A 12 1.85 -6.44 -1.34
C LEU A 12 2.59 -6.06 -2.62
N VAL A 13 3.63 -5.22 -2.52
CA VAL A 13 4.45 -4.79 -3.66
C VAL A 13 5.23 -5.96 -4.30
N PRO A 14 6.05 -6.74 -3.56
CA PRO A 14 6.72 -7.89 -4.12
C PRO A 14 5.74 -9.00 -4.54
N ALA A 15 4.59 -9.14 -3.87
CA ALA A 15 3.54 -10.06 -4.30
C ALA A 15 2.95 -9.66 -5.67
N ALA A 16 2.64 -8.37 -5.86
CA ALA A 16 2.17 -7.86 -7.15
C ALA A 16 3.22 -8.01 -8.25
N ALA A 17 4.50 -7.76 -7.93
CA ALA A 17 5.60 -7.98 -8.87
C ALA A 17 5.74 -9.45 -9.28
N GLY A 18 5.61 -10.38 -8.33
CA GLY A 18 5.62 -11.82 -8.60
C GLY A 18 4.46 -12.27 -9.49
N LEU A 19 3.25 -11.80 -9.20
CA LEU A 19 2.06 -12.05 -10.04
C LEU A 19 2.22 -11.46 -11.45
N GLY A 20 2.80 -10.26 -11.55
CA GLY A 20 3.16 -9.65 -12.83
C GLY A 20 4.16 -10.48 -13.62
N GLY A 21 5.24 -10.95 -12.99
CA GLY A 21 6.22 -11.83 -13.64
C GLY A 21 5.61 -13.14 -14.12
N LEU A 22 4.80 -13.78 -13.28
CA LEU A 22 4.07 -15.00 -13.66
C LEU A 22 3.12 -14.75 -14.83
N SER A 23 2.45 -13.60 -14.87
CA SER A 23 1.57 -13.25 -15.99
C SER A 23 2.31 -13.15 -17.32
N VAL A 24 3.52 -12.59 -17.33
CA VAL A 24 4.37 -12.48 -18.53
C VAL A 24 4.78 -13.88 -18.99
N THR A 25 5.17 -14.75 -18.06
CA THR A 25 5.52 -16.15 -18.40
C THR A 25 4.32 -16.94 -18.92
N ALA A 26 3.12 -16.75 -18.35
CA ALA A 26 1.90 -17.41 -18.80
C ALA A 26 1.48 -16.93 -20.19
N ALA A 27 1.61 -15.63 -20.47
CA ALA A 27 1.36 -15.07 -21.80
C ALA A 27 2.35 -15.62 -22.84
N ALA A 28 3.63 -15.72 -22.49
CA ALA A 28 4.65 -16.32 -23.36
C ALA A 28 4.39 -17.82 -23.64
N ALA A 29 3.74 -18.52 -22.72
CA ALA A 29 3.30 -19.91 -22.88
C ALA A 29 1.94 -20.05 -23.63
N GLY A 30 1.35 -18.96 -24.10
CA GLY A 30 0.05 -18.96 -24.81
C GLY A 30 -1.18 -19.09 -23.90
N LEU A 31 -1.00 -19.06 -22.57
CA LEU A 31 -2.07 -19.14 -21.57
C LEU A 31 -2.66 -17.75 -21.28
N ASN A 32 -3.17 -17.09 -22.32
CA ASN A 32 -3.61 -15.69 -22.26
C ASN A 32 -4.70 -15.42 -21.22
N THR A 33 -5.63 -16.37 -21.03
CA THR A 33 -6.70 -16.24 -20.03
C THR A 33 -6.12 -16.21 -18.61
N VAL A 34 -5.17 -17.10 -18.30
CA VAL A 34 -4.50 -17.18 -17.00
C VAL A 34 -3.63 -15.95 -16.76
N ALA A 35 -2.92 -15.49 -17.79
CA ALA A 35 -2.13 -14.25 -17.73
C ALA A 35 -3.01 -13.03 -17.40
N GLY A 36 -4.20 -12.93 -18.03
CA GLY A 36 -5.18 -11.88 -17.73
C GLY A 36 -5.63 -11.89 -16.27
N PHE A 37 -5.95 -13.06 -15.71
CA PHE A 37 -6.29 -13.18 -14.29
C PHE A 37 -5.14 -12.78 -13.38
N LEU A 38 -3.91 -13.23 -13.68
CA LEU A 38 -2.72 -12.89 -12.87
C LEU A 38 -2.45 -11.37 -12.85
N ILE A 39 -2.63 -10.69 -13.98
CA ILE A 39 -2.53 -9.21 -14.06
C ILE A 39 -3.62 -8.55 -13.23
N LEU A 40 -4.86 -9.02 -13.33
CA LEU A 40 -5.97 -8.48 -12.53
C LEU A 40 -5.68 -8.61 -11.02
N TYR A 41 -5.21 -9.77 -10.57
CA TYR A 41 -4.81 -9.96 -9.17
C TYR A 41 -3.65 -9.05 -8.75
N ALA A 42 -2.64 -8.89 -9.62
CA ALA A 42 -1.53 -7.96 -9.36
C ALA A 42 -2.03 -6.51 -9.19
N MET A 43 -2.96 -6.07 -10.04
CA MET A 43 -3.53 -4.71 -9.97
C MET A 43 -4.35 -4.51 -8.69
N VAL A 44 -5.15 -5.49 -8.29
CA VAL A 44 -5.90 -5.42 -7.02
C VAL A 44 -4.95 -5.27 -5.83
N ALA A 45 -3.86 -6.03 -5.79
CA ALA A 45 -2.85 -5.93 -4.73
C ALA A 45 -2.22 -4.53 -4.67
N VAL A 46 -1.94 -3.91 -5.82
CA VAL A 46 -1.39 -2.54 -5.90
C VAL A 46 -2.42 -1.50 -5.44
N ILE A 47 -3.69 -1.64 -5.82
CA ILE A 47 -4.76 -0.72 -5.38
C ILE A 47 -4.95 -0.77 -3.87
N ILE A 48 -5.00 -1.96 -3.28
CA ILE A 48 -5.10 -2.11 -1.82
C ILE A 48 -3.86 -1.50 -1.15
N CYS A 49 -2.68 -1.70 -1.74
CA CYS A 49 -1.45 -1.13 -1.23
C CYS A 49 -1.47 0.41 -1.24
N SER A 50 -1.92 1.03 -2.33
CA SER A 50 -1.96 2.49 -2.45
C SER A 50 -2.99 3.11 -1.51
N ILE A 51 -4.18 2.52 -1.39
CA ILE A 51 -5.23 2.97 -0.46
C ILE A 51 -4.76 2.85 1.00
N GLY A 52 -4.13 1.73 1.36
CA GLY A 52 -3.59 1.55 2.71
C GLY A 52 -2.51 2.58 3.05
N TYR A 53 -1.63 2.90 2.09
CA TYR A 53 -0.58 3.90 2.30
C TYR A 53 -1.14 5.32 2.44
N THR A 54 -2.12 5.70 1.61
CA THR A 54 -2.74 7.02 1.69
C THR A 54 -3.54 7.19 2.99
N ALA A 55 -4.24 6.16 3.45
CA ALA A 55 -4.94 6.17 4.73
C ALA A 55 -3.97 6.35 5.91
N LEU A 56 -2.84 5.64 5.91
CA LEU A 56 -1.81 5.79 6.95
C LEU A 56 -1.18 7.18 6.95
N LEU A 57 -0.90 7.74 5.78
CA LEU A 57 -0.39 9.11 5.67
C LEU A 57 -1.42 10.11 6.22
N ALA A 58 -2.70 9.98 5.83
CA ALA A 58 -3.76 10.86 6.32
C ALA A 58 -3.89 10.81 7.86
N LEU A 59 -3.85 9.61 8.44
CA LEU A 59 -3.87 9.42 9.89
C LEU A 59 -2.66 10.06 10.59
N LYS A 60 -1.47 9.90 10.02
CA LYS A 60 -0.25 10.52 10.56
C LYS A 60 -0.37 12.04 10.54
N TYR A 61 -0.78 12.62 9.41
CA TYR A 61 -1.00 14.07 9.28
C TYR A 61 -2.03 14.57 10.30
N SER A 62 -3.15 13.87 10.48
CA SER A 62 -4.17 14.23 11.46
C SER A 62 -3.66 14.17 12.91
N THR A 63 -2.82 13.19 13.22
CA THR A 63 -2.23 13.05 14.56
C THR A 63 -1.21 14.15 14.83
N GLU A 64 -0.43 14.53 13.82
CA GLU A 64 0.61 15.56 13.92
C GLU A 64 0.01 16.96 14.07
N THR A 65 -1.07 17.27 13.33
CA THR A 65 -1.82 18.51 13.51
C THR A 65 -2.49 18.60 14.88
N LEU A 66 -3.12 17.51 15.35
CA LEU A 66 -3.70 17.45 16.70
C LEU A 66 -2.63 17.62 17.80
N HIS A 67 -1.43 17.09 17.58
CA HIS A 67 -0.33 17.23 18.52
C HIS A 67 0.18 18.68 18.59
N GLN A 68 0.38 19.34 17.45
CA GLN A 68 0.78 20.74 17.39
C GLN A 68 -0.27 21.66 18.04
N TRP A 69 -1.55 21.45 17.73
CA TRP A 69 -2.64 22.24 18.31
C TRP A 69 -2.71 22.11 19.83
N ARG A 70 -2.37 20.93 20.39
CA ARG A 70 -2.29 20.72 21.83
C ARG A 70 -1.14 21.52 22.47
N ILE A 71 0.03 21.53 21.84
CA ILE A 71 1.22 22.21 22.37
C ILE A 71 1.02 23.73 22.41
N GLU A 72 0.42 24.31 21.36
CA GLU A 72 0.09 25.74 21.31
C GLU A 72 -0.85 26.15 22.46
N ARG A 73 -1.84 25.32 22.80
CA ARG A 73 -2.75 25.58 23.92
C ARG A 73 -2.09 25.52 25.29
N SER A 74 -1.07 24.68 25.46
CA SER A 74 -0.36 24.53 26.74
C SER A 74 0.71 25.59 26.99
N GLY A 75 1.12 26.35 25.97
CA GLY A 75 2.08 27.44 26.11
C GLY A 75 1.46 28.82 26.32
N THR A 76 0.12 28.89 26.40
CA THR A 76 -0.65 30.13 26.56
C THR A 76 -1.28 30.31 27.94
N ASP A 77 -1.02 29.40 28.88
CA ASP A 77 -1.24 29.57 30.33
C ASP A 77 0.11 29.85 31.03
#